data_AF-A0A4S2N2R4-F1
#
_entry.id   AF-A0A4S2N2R4-F1
#
_cell.length_a   1.000
_cell.length_b   1.000
_cell.length_c   1.000
_cell.angle_alpha   90.00
_cell.angle_beta   90.00
_cell.angle_gamma   90.00
#
_symmetry.space_group_name_H-M   'P 1'
#
loop_
_entity.id
_entity.type
_entity.pdbx_description
1 polymer ?
#
loop_
_entity_poly.entity_id
_entity_poly.type
_entity_poly.pdbx_seq_one_letter_code
_entity_poly.pdbx_strand_id
1 'polypeptide(L)'
;MHETMDNDPKLRTMPKKDRKYALMNQRANSIADLAASIEIEVNKLKELADKAVKVAKKEEEVVELADANLIRQMKKKERKRGGVTLAEKAGVKEMELKEVLEGDIVVAWKDMLDAEFAQSWPARVIHRPMGELDRYSAPKPQVKIVVEEAPAEVVATA
;
A
#
# COMPACT_ATOMS: atom_id res chain seq x y z
N MET A 1 -0.67 -21.29 -12.05
CA MET A 1 -0.34 -22.55 -12.78
C MET A 1 -1.66 -23.15 -13.26
N HIS A 2 -2.06 -22.90 -14.51
CA HIS A 2 -3.38 -23.30 -15.01
C HIS A 2 -3.34 -24.45 -16.03
N GLU A 3 -2.21 -24.65 -16.69
CA GLU A 3 -2.07 -25.62 -17.79
C GLU A 3 -1.85 -27.06 -17.31
N THR A 4 -1.53 -27.24 -16.03
CA THR A 4 -1.23 -28.54 -15.41
C THR A 4 -2.24 -28.95 -14.34
N MET A 5 -3.27 -28.14 -14.09
CA MET A 5 -4.30 -28.42 -13.08
C MET A 5 -5.40 -29.34 -13.62
N ASP A 6 -5.03 -30.58 -13.97
CA ASP A 6 -5.96 -31.69 -14.22
C ASP A 6 -6.61 -32.24 -12.93
N ASN A 7 -6.39 -31.57 -11.79
CA ASN A 7 -6.85 -32.00 -10.46
C ASN A 7 -8.14 -31.32 -10.00
N ASP A 8 -8.71 -30.37 -10.75
CA ASP A 8 -10.04 -29.85 -10.42
C ASP A 8 -11.08 -30.98 -10.62
N PRO A 9 -11.80 -31.41 -9.56
CA PRO A 9 -12.81 -32.45 -9.65
C PRO A 9 -13.89 -32.14 -10.69
N LYS A 10 -14.19 -30.85 -10.93
CA LYS A 10 -15.18 -30.41 -11.92
C LYS A 10 -14.69 -30.61 -13.35
N LEU A 11 -13.41 -30.38 -13.62
CA LEU A 11 -12.84 -30.58 -14.96
C LEU A 11 -12.79 -32.06 -15.33
N ARG A 12 -12.62 -32.95 -14.33
CA ARG A 12 -12.55 -34.41 -14.54
C ARG A 12 -13.88 -35.04 -14.93
N THR A 13 -15.00 -34.51 -14.45
CA THR A 13 -16.35 -35.01 -14.80
C THR A 13 -16.83 -34.51 -16.16
N MET A 14 -16.19 -33.46 -16.70
CA MET A 14 -16.54 -32.90 -18.01
C MET A 14 -16.00 -33.75 -19.19
N PRO A 15 -16.71 -33.76 -20.34
CA PRO A 15 -16.21 -34.31 -21.58
C PRO A 15 -14.85 -33.71 -21.98
N LYS A 16 -13.99 -34.50 -22.64
CA LYS A 16 -12.62 -34.08 -23.02
C LYS A 16 -12.58 -32.79 -23.83
N LYS A 17 -13.57 -32.54 -24.69
CA LYS A 17 -13.66 -31.33 -25.52
C LYS A 17 -13.86 -30.08 -24.67
N ASP A 18 -14.80 -30.14 -23.72
CA ASP A 18 -15.14 -29.00 -22.86
C ASP A 18 -14.03 -28.73 -21.84
N ARG A 19 -13.41 -29.79 -21.32
CA ARG A 19 -12.22 -29.69 -20.47
C ARG A 19 -11.07 -28.99 -21.18
N LYS A 20 -10.79 -29.38 -22.43
CA LYS A 20 -9.76 -28.74 -23.26
C LYS A 20 -10.08 -27.26 -23.47
N TYR A 21 -11.34 -26.92 -23.75
CA TYR A 21 -11.76 -25.54 -23.91
C TYR A 21 -11.58 -24.72 -22.61
N ALA A 22 -11.98 -25.28 -21.47
CA ALA A 22 -11.80 -24.64 -20.16
C ALA A 22 -10.32 -24.42 -19.81
N LEU A 23 -9.46 -25.42 -20.06
CA LEU A 23 -8.01 -25.31 -19.86
C LEU A 23 -7.35 -24.32 -20.83
N MET A 24 -7.82 -24.26 -22.08
CA MET A 24 -7.24 -23.40 -23.12
C MET A 24 -7.79 -21.97 -23.11
N ASN A 25 -8.78 -21.66 -22.27
CA ASN A 25 -9.27 -20.29 -22.13
C ASN A 25 -8.30 -19.44 -21.28
N GLN A 26 -7.14 -19.18 -21.84
CA GLN A 26 -6.04 -18.47 -21.18
C GLN A 26 -6.40 -17.04 -20.78
N ARG A 27 -7.26 -16.37 -21.56
CA ARG A 27 -7.69 -14.99 -21.26
C ARG A 27 -8.45 -14.96 -19.94
N ALA A 28 -9.52 -15.75 -19.82
CA ALA A 28 -10.32 -15.81 -18.60
C ALA A 28 -9.48 -16.24 -17.39
N ASN A 29 -8.64 -17.26 -17.57
CA ASN A 29 -7.75 -17.76 -16.53
C ASN A 29 -6.77 -16.69 -16.04
N SER A 30 -6.13 -15.95 -16.96
CA SER A 30 -5.20 -14.88 -16.60
C SER A 30 -5.86 -13.73 -15.81
N ILE A 31 -7.12 -13.42 -16.12
CA ILE A 31 -7.88 -12.39 -15.40
C ILE A 31 -8.26 -12.86 -14.00
N ALA A 32 -8.67 -14.12 -13.85
CA ALA A 32 -8.94 -14.71 -12.55
C ALA A 32 -7.67 -14.75 -11.66
N ASP A 33 -6.52 -15.15 -12.23
CA ASP A 33 -5.22 -15.13 -11.54
C ASP A 33 -4.83 -13.72 -11.10
N LEU A 34 -5.11 -12.69 -11.93
CA LEU A 34 -4.87 -11.30 -11.59
C LEU A 34 -5.71 -10.86 -10.38
N ALA A 35 -7.01 -11.14 -10.39
CA ALA A 35 -7.91 -10.81 -9.29
C ALA A 35 -7.48 -11.48 -7.98
N ALA A 36 -7.15 -12.78 -8.03
CA ALA A 36 -6.67 -13.55 -6.89
C ALA A 36 -5.35 -12.98 -6.33
N SER A 37 -4.42 -12.61 -7.21
CA SER A 37 -3.14 -12.01 -6.80
C SER A 37 -3.33 -10.67 -6.09
N ILE A 38 -4.24 -9.83 -6.60
CA ILE A 38 -4.58 -8.55 -5.97
C ILE A 38 -5.20 -8.79 -4.59
N GLU A 39 -6.11 -9.76 -4.46
CA GLU A 39 -6.74 -10.10 -3.19
C GLU A 39 -5.72 -10.54 -2.13
N ILE A 40 -4.78 -11.42 -2.50
CA ILE A 40 -3.70 -11.85 -1.63
C ILE A 40 -2.90 -10.65 -1.10
N GLU A 41 -2.57 -9.71 -1.98
CA GLU A 41 -1.78 -8.54 -1.60
C GLU A 41 -2.55 -7.58 -0.69
N VAL A 42 -3.84 -7.35 -0.99
CA VAL A 42 -4.72 -6.55 -0.12
C VAL A 42 -4.83 -7.17 1.28
N ASN A 43 -4.93 -8.50 1.36
CA ASN A 43 -5.02 -9.18 2.66
C ASN A 43 -3.69 -9.09 3.44
N LYS A 44 -2.54 -9.21 2.78
CA LYS A 44 -1.24 -8.98 3.43
C LYS A 44 -1.13 -7.56 3.99
N LEU A 45 -1.57 -6.56 3.23
CA LEU A 45 -1.56 -5.17 3.69
C LEU A 45 -2.45 -4.97 4.92
N LYS A 46 -3.63 -5.60 4.96
CA LYS A 46 -4.51 -5.58 6.15
C LYS A 46 -3.82 -6.20 7.36
N GLU A 47 -3.20 -7.38 7.20
CA GLU A 47 -2.49 -8.03 8.31
C GLU A 47 -1.32 -7.19 8.83
N LEU A 48 -0.59 -6.51 7.94
CA LEU A 48 0.50 -5.62 8.34
C LEU A 48 -0.03 -4.38 9.07
N ALA A 49 -1.14 -3.80 8.62
CA ALA A 49 -1.80 -2.70 9.31
C ALA A 49 -2.26 -3.12 10.72
N ASP A 50 -2.89 -4.28 10.86
CA ASP A 50 -3.31 -4.80 12.17
C ASP A 50 -2.12 -5.05 13.11
N LYS A 51 -1.01 -5.56 12.58
CA LYS A 51 0.24 -5.74 13.33
C LYS A 51 0.81 -4.38 13.77
N ALA A 52 0.83 -3.39 12.89
CA ALA A 52 1.30 -2.05 13.22
C ALA A 52 0.45 -1.40 14.32
N VAL A 53 -0.87 -1.50 14.26
CA VAL A 53 -1.77 -1.01 15.32
C VAL A 53 -1.50 -1.69 16.66
N LYS A 54 -1.25 -3.01 16.66
CA LYS A 54 -0.88 -3.74 17.89
C LYS A 54 0.47 -3.31 18.45
N VAL A 55 1.45 -3.02 17.59
CA VAL A 55 2.77 -2.51 18.01
C VAL A 55 2.62 -1.11 18.60
N ALA A 56 1.90 -0.21 17.94
CA ALA A 56 1.66 1.14 18.43
C ALA A 56 1.00 1.14 19.82
N LYS A 57 -0.02 0.29 20.05
CA LYS A 57 -0.66 0.14 21.37
C LYS A 57 0.30 -0.36 22.45
N LYS A 58 1.18 -1.30 22.10
CA LYS A 58 2.21 -1.79 23.04
C LYS A 58 3.26 -0.74 23.33
N GLU A 59 3.66 0.04 22.32
CA GLU A 59 4.60 1.14 22.50
C GLU A 59 4.02 2.23 23.41
N GLU A 60 2.73 2.58 23.24
CA GLU A 60 2.03 3.53 24.10
C GLU A 60 2.00 3.06 25.56
N GLU A 61 1.68 1.79 25.81
CA GLU A 61 1.70 1.18 27.14
C GLU A 61 3.12 1.21 27.78
N VAL A 62 4.15 0.98 26.97
CA VAL A 62 5.55 1.04 27.42
C VAL A 62 5.97 2.47 27.75
N VAL A 63 5.53 3.47 26.99
CA VAL A 63 5.79 4.89 27.28
C VAL A 63 5.12 5.31 28.58
N GLU A 64 3.85 4.93 28.81
CA GLU A 64 3.19 5.25 30.10
C GLU A 64 3.90 4.62 31.30
N LEU A 65 4.35 3.36 31.17
CA LEU A 65 5.13 2.69 32.21
C LEU A 65 6.49 3.35 32.43
N ALA A 66 7.14 3.83 31.36
CA ALA A 66 8.40 4.56 31.45
C ALA A 66 8.21 5.91 32.15
N ASP A 67 7.15 6.65 31.82
CA ASP A 67 6.80 7.92 32.44
C ASP A 67 6.45 7.75 33.92
N ALA A 68 5.65 6.74 34.26
CA ALA A 68 5.33 6.42 35.65
C ALA A 68 6.58 6.08 36.48
N ASN A 69 7.52 5.32 35.90
CA ASN A 69 8.78 4.99 36.55
C ASN A 69 9.71 6.21 36.68
N LEU A 70 9.75 7.08 35.68
CA LEU A 70 10.53 8.32 35.72
C LEU A 70 10.00 9.28 36.79
N ILE A 71 8.67 9.47 36.87
CA ILE A 71 8.01 10.25 37.93
C ILE A 71 8.36 9.68 39.32
N ARG A 72 8.36 8.34 39.46
CA ARG A 72 8.72 7.67 40.71
C ARG A 72 10.20 7.88 41.08
N GLN A 73 11.10 7.91 40.11
CA GLN A 73 12.52 8.21 40.33
C GLN A 73 12.77 9.68 40.68
N MET A 74 12.07 10.61 40.02
CA MET A 74 12.12 12.05 40.31
C MET A 74 11.66 12.36 41.74
N LYS A 75 10.51 11.82 42.17
CA LYS A 75 10.02 11.98 43.56
C LYS A 75 10.99 11.45 44.62
N LYS A 76 11.71 10.36 44.32
CA LYS A 76 12.75 9.82 45.22
C LYS A 76 14.00 10.71 45.28
N LYS A 77 14.35 11.39 44.17
CA LYS A 77 15.47 12.33 44.11
C LYS A 77 15.14 13.69 44.76
N GLU A 78 13.92 14.19 44.61
CA GLU A 78 13.46 15.44 45.25
C GLU A 78 13.48 15.36 46.78
N ARG A 79 13.18 14.19 47.36
CA ARG A 79 13.34 13.96 48.81
C ARG A 79 14.81 14.04 49.29
N LYS A 80 15.78 13.96 48.39
CA LYS A 80 17.22 13.95 48.71
C LYS A 80 17.97 15.19 48.23
N ARG A 81 17.41 16.00 47.34
CA ARG A 81 18.04 17.21 46.80
C ARG A 81 16.96 18.28 46.62
N GLY A 82 16.95 19.27 47.51
CA GLY A 82 16.12 20.45 47.35
C GLY A 82 16.44 21.15 46.02
N GLY A 83 15.40 21.36 45.22
CA GLY A 83 15.28 22.31 44.11
C GLY A 83 16.32 22.22 42.99
N VAL A 84 15.88 21.90 41.77
CA VAL A 84 16.20 22.65 40.54
C VAL A 84 15.46 21.98 39.37
N THR A 85 14.70 22.80 38.65
CA THR A 85 13.95 22.48 37.43
C THR A 85 14.89 22.33 36.24
N LEU A 86 14.72 21.27 35.44
CA LEU A 86 15.27 21.23 34.08
C LEU A 86 14.18 20.82 33.09
N ALA A 87 13.91 21.75 32.17
CA ALA A 87 12.95 21.67 31.11
C ALA A 87 13.35 20.64 30.04
N GLU A 88 12.33 19.90 29.59
CA GLU A 88 11.91 19.84 28.19
C GLU A 88 12.99 19.55 27.13
N LYS A 89 12.95 18.32 26.59
CA LYS A 89 13.08 18.04 25.15
C LYS A 89 12.96 16.54 24.88
N ALA A 90 11.80 16.12 24.37
CA ALA A 90 11.66 14.89 23.62
C ALA A 90 10.83 15.20 22.36
N GLY A 91 11.54 15.51 21.27
CA GLY A 91 10.93 15.62 19.95
C GLY A 91 10.61 14.23 19.43
N VAL A 92 9.36 13.80 19.56
CA VAL A 92 8.84 12.60 18.90
C VAL A 92 8.51 12.99 17.47
N LYS A 93 9.22 12.39 16.52
CA LYS A 93 8.97 12.55 15.09
C LYS A 93 7.75 11.70 14.75
N GLU A 94 6.62 12.38 14.56
CA GLU A 94 5.36 11.82 14.08
C GLU A 94 5.61 11.12 12.73
N MET A 95 5.55 9.78 12.72
CA MET A 95 5.52 9.02 11.47
C MET A 95 4.08 9.01 11.00
N GLU A 96 3.77 9.86 10.03
CA GLU A 96 2.48 9.83 9.33
C GLU A 96 2.27 8.46 8.69
N LEU A 97 1.42 7.66 9.31
CA LEU A 97 0.82 6.48 8.72
C LEU A 97 -0.12 6.99 7.61
N LYS A 98 0.35 7.02 6.35
CA LYS A 98 -0.55 7.32 5.22
C LYS A 98 -1.63 6.26 5.20
N GLU A 99 -2.85 6.67 5.57
CA GLU A 99 -4.05 5.85 5.41
C GLU A 99 -4.12 5.44 3.94
N VAL A 100 -3.98 4.14 3.68
CA VAL A 100 -4.11 3.55 2.35
C VAL A 100 -5.60 3.57 2.01
N LEU A 101 -6.04 4.68 1.42
CA LEU A 101 -7.42 4.99 1.07
C LEU A 101 -7.99 3.97 0.07
N GLU A 102 -9.29 3.75 0.14
CA GLU A 102 -10.04 2.90 -0.78
C GLU A 102 -9.94 3.46 -2.21
N GLY A 103 -9.56 2.62 -3.18
CA GLY A 103 -9.51 2.99 -4.61
C GLY A 103 -8.13 3.06 -5.27
N ASP A 104 -7.06 2.62 -4.60
CA ASP A 104 -5.68 2.74 -5.12
C ASP A 104 -5.38 1.87 -6.36
N ILE A 105 -6.16 0.80 -6.60
CA ILE A 105 -5.85 -0.16 -7.65
C ILE A 105 -6.76 0.08 -8.84
N VAL A 106 -6.26 0.79 -9.85
CA VAL A 106 -6.98 1.04 -11.11
C VAL A 106 -6.61 -0.05 -12.12
N VAL A 107 -7.60 -0.83 -12.54
CA VAL A 107 -7.47 -1.79 -13.65
C VAL A 107 -8.11 -1.17 -14.89
N ALA A 108 -7.26 -0.85 -15.88
CA ALA A 108 -7.71 -0.32 -17.16
C ALA A 108 -7.99 -1.47 -18.13
N TRP A 109 -9.24 -1.54 -18.62
CA TRP A 109 -9.71 -2.61 -19.48
C TRP A 109 -9.84 -2.17 -20.92
N LYS A 110 -9.32 -2.98 -21.85
CA LYS A 110 -9.63 -2.81 -23.28
C LYS A 110 -11.10 -3.15 -23.56
N ASP A 111 -11.63 -4.16 -22.87
CA ASP A 111 -13.02 -4.59 -22.91
C ASP A 111 -13.52 -4.71 -21.48
N MET A 112 -14.55 -3.94 -21.10
CA MET A 112 -15.06 -3.92 -19.73
C MET A 112 -15.68 -5.26 -19.32
N LEU A 113 -16.14 -6.07 -20.28
CA LEU A 113 -16.71 -7.40 -19.99
C LEU A 113 -15.65 -8.40 -19.50
N ASP A 114 -14.37 -8.12 -19.75
CA ASP A 114 -13.30 -8.96 -19.23
C ASP A 114 -13.27 -9.00 -17.69
N ALA A 115 -13.74 -7.94 -17.03
CA ALA A 115 -13.82 -7.89 -15.58
C ALA A 115 -14.71 -9.02 -15.00
N GLU A 116 -15.67 -9.53 -15.76
CA GLU A 116 -16.61 -10.59 -15.33
C GLU A 116 -15.97 -11.98 -15.30
N PHE A 117 -14.78 -12.17 -15.89
CA PHE A 117 -14.10 -13.46 -15.83
C PHE A 117 -13.58 -13.83 -14.44
N ALA A 118 -13.42 -12.84 -13.55
CA ALA A 118 -13.15 -13.08 -12.15
C ALA A 118 -14.47 -13.21 -11.37
N GLN A 119 -14.55 -14.16 -10.43
CA GLN A 119 -15.76 -14.36 -9.62
C GLN A 119 -16.05 -13.16 -8.70
N SER A 120 -14.99 -12.52 -8.20
CA SER A 120 -15.08 -11.35 -7.33
C SER A 120 -13.81 -10.51 -7.43
N TRP A 121 -13.95 -9.22 -7.14
CA TRP A 121 -12.84 -8.28 -7.03
C TRP A 121 -12.80 -7.68 -5.63
N PRO A 122 -11.61 -7.41 -5.08
CA PRO A 122 -11.50 -6.65 -3.84
C PRO A 122 -12.14 -5.26 -3.99
N ALA A 123 -12.82 -4.76 -2.95
CA ALA A 123 -13.51 -3.47 -2.97
C ALA A 123 -12.61 -2.26 -3.32
N ARG A 124 -11.29 -2.43 -3.21
CA ARG A 124 -10.29 -1.40 -3.53
C ARG A 124 -9.96 -1.30 -5.02
N VAL A 125 -10.49 -2.21 -5.85
CA VAL A 125 -10.24 -2.23 -7.29
C VAL A 125 -11.24 -1.34 -8.01
N ILE A 126 -10.74 -0.38 -8.78
CA ILE A 126 -11.53 0.48 -9.66
C ILE A 126 -11.33 0.01 -11.10
N HIS A 127 -12.42 -0.35 -11.77
CA HIS A 127 -12.42 -0.71 -13.18
C HIS A 127 -12.62 0.54 -14.03
N ARG A 128 -11.73 0.78 -14.99
CA ARG A 128 -11.82 1.91 -15.93
C ARG A 128 -11.70 1.41 -17.37
N PRO A 129 -12.49 1.91 -18.32
CA PRO A 129 -12.22 1.65 -19.73
C PRO A 129 -10.89 2.30 -20.13
N MET A 130 -10.07 1.57 -20.87
CA MET A 130 -8.83 2.10 -21.45
C MET A 130 -9.25 3.09 -22.56
N GLY A 131 -8.99 4.38 -22.35
CA GLY A 131 -9.29 5.40 -23.36
C GLY A 131 -8.50 5.15 -24.65
N GLU A 132 -8.99 5.68 -25.78
CA GLU A 132 -8.35 5.52 -27.08
C GLU A 132 -6.90 6.07 -27.14
N LEU A 133 -6.59 7.00 -26.22
CA LEU A 133 -5.30 7.67 -26.03
C LEU A 133 -4.34 6.99 -25.04
N ASP A 134 -4.80 6.01 -24.25
CA ASP A 134 -3.98 5.35 -23.22
C ASP A 134 -3.17 4.16 -23.74
N ARG A 135 -3.07 4.01 -25.06
CA ARG A 135 -2.14 3.04 -25.66
C ARG A 135 -0.73 3.38 -25.19
N TYR A 136 -0.17 2.50 -24.36
CA TYR A 136 1.20 2.51 -23.82
C TYR A 136 2.15 3.47 -24.56
N SER A 137 2.24 4.71 -24.11
CA SER A 137 3.47 5.48 -24.26
C SER A 137 4.35 5.08 -23.09
N ALA A 138 5.52 4.50 -23.39
CA ALA A 138 6.56 4.31 -22.39
C ALA A 138 6.70 5.60 -21.55
N PRO A 139 6.88 5.51 -20.21
CA PRO A 139 7.04 6.69 -19.38
C PRO A 139 8.14 7.56 -19.99
N LYS A 140 7.76 8.77 -20.43
CA LYS A 140 8.72 9.70 -21.02
C LYS A 140 9.83 9.91 -19.99
N PRO A 141 11.11 9.75 -20.36
CA PRO A 141 12.20 9.97 -19.42
C PRO A 141 12.04 11.38 -18.83
N GLN A 142 11.96 11.48 -17.51
CA GLN A 142 11.84 12.75 -16.82
C GLN A 142 13.10 13.57 -17.12
N VAL A 143 12.98 14.53 -18.03
CA VAL A 143 14.04 15.51 -18.26
C VAL A 143 14.07 16.40 -17.01
N LYS A 144 15.06 16.19 -16.14
CA LYS A 144 15.38 17.13 -15.06
C LYS A 144 15.76 18.46 -15.69
N ILE A 145 14.83 19.41 -15.68
CA ILE A 145 15.15 20.81 -15.98
C ILE A 145 15.96 21.30 -14.80
N VAL A 146 17.28 21.36 -14.97
CA VAL A 146 18.15 22.15 -14.09
C VAL A 146 17.80 23.60 -14.39
N VAL A 147 17.07 24.23 -13.47
CA VAL A 147 16.86 25.68 -13.50
C VAL A 147 18.21 26.30 -13.16
N GLU A 148 18.91 26.75 -14.19
CA GLU A 148 20.09 27.58 -14.03
C GLU A 148 19.61 28.97 -13.57
N GLU A 149 19.86 29.24 -12.30
CA GLU A 149 19.55 30.50 -11.63
C GLU A 149 20.46 31.60 -12.19
N ALA A 150 19.89 32.50 -13.00
CA ALA A 150 20.60 33.66 -13.52
C ALA A 150 20.82 34.71 -12.40
N PRO A 151 22.03 35.26 -12.24
CA PRO A 151 22.33 36.20 -11.16
C PRO A 151 21.70 37.58 -11.42
N ALA A 152 21.23 38.18 -10.33
CA ALA A 152 20.66 39.52 -10.26
C ALA A 152 21.60 40.60 -10.82
N GLU A 153 21.13 41.34 -11.83
CA GLU A 153 21.77 42.59 -12.23
C GLU A 153 21.39 43.71 -11.27
N VAL A 154 22.44 44.37 -10.82
CA VAL A 154 22.47 45.38 -9.76
C VAL A 154 22.18 46.75 -10.37
N VAL A 155 21.37 47.51 -9.64
CA VAL A 155 21.03 48.92 -9.83
C VAL A 155 22.29 49.78 -10.08
N ALA A 156 22.26 50.62 -11.12
CA ALA A 156 23.11 51.79 -11.22
C ALA A 156 22.32 52.99 -11.78
N THR A 157 22.03 53.92 -10.88
CA THR A 157 21.63 55.30 -11.09
C THR A 157 22.65 56.10 -11.89
N ALA A 158 22.19 56.90 -12.85
CA ALA A 158 22.78 58.19 -13.23
C ALA A 158 21.72 59.04 -13.96
#